data_AF-A0A845KS61-F1
#
_entry.id   AF-A0A845KS61-F1
#
_cell.length_a   1.000
_cell.length_b   1.000
_cell.length_c   1.000
_cell.angle_alpha   90.00
_cell.angle_beta   90.00
_cell.angle_gamma   90.00
#
_symmetry.space_group_name_H-M   'P 1'
#
loop_
_entity.id
_entity.type
_entity.pdbx_description
1 polymer ?
#
loop_
_entity_poly.entity_id
_entity_poly.type
_entity_poly.pdbx_seq_one_letter_code
_entity_poly.pdbx_strand_id
1 'polypeptide(L)'
;MLLDIILEENCSCCKEIYYRASRIDPSIGTATVYRMINKLEEIGAINRRNMYKVACDPDCDLQNACTVELDDDTIKHLSAKNWNAVIQAGLKACGYVEDQKVRNITVQS
;
A
#
# COMPACT_ATOMS: atom_id res chain seq x y z
N MET A 1 14.22 -19.63 -5.48
CA MET A 1 14.54 -18.76 -6.63
C MET A 1 13.37 -17.83 -7.01
N LEU A 2 12.28 -18.30 -7.64
CA LEU A 2 11.17 -17.40 -8.01
C LEU A 2 10.51 -16.74 -6.79
N LEU A 3 10.37 -17.48 -5.69
CA LEU A 3 9.89 -16.94 -4.42
C LEU A 3 10.80 -15.81 -3.91
N ASP A 4 12.11 -16.02 -3.92
CA ASP A 4 13.08 -15.02 -3.45
C ASP A 4 12.98 -13.71 -4.26
N ILE A 5 12.86 -13.82 -5.60
CA ILE A 5 12.68 -12.65 -6.49
C ILE A 5 11.36 -11.92 -6.21
N ILE A 6 10.28 -12.65 -5.92
CA ILE A 6 8.97 -12.06 -5.60
C ILE A 6 9.02 -11.33 -4.25
N LEU A 7 9.77 -11.87 -3.29
CA LEU A 7 9.88 -11.33 -1.93
C LEU A 7 10.99 -10.27 -1.77
N GLU A 8 11.84 -10.08 -2.78
CA GLU A 8 13.02 -9.20 -2.72
C GLU A 8 12.72 -7.69 -2.61
N GLU A 9 11.46 -7.28 -2.44
CA GLU A 9 10.89 -5.90 -2.35
C GLU A 9 11.30 -4.88 -3.43
N ASN A 10 12.25 -5.23 -4.30
CA ASN A 10 12.84 -4.39 -5.33
C ASN A 10 12.14 -4.51 -6.69
N CYS A 11 11.04 -5.26 -6.78
CA CYS A 11 10.29 -5.44 -8.03
C CYS A 11 8.99 -4.63 -8.01
N SER A 12 8.88 -3.68 -8.94
CA SER A 12 7.76 -2.75 -9.04
C SER A 12 6.54 -3.31 -9.79
N CYS A 13 6.69 -4.43 -10.52
CA CYS A 13 5.59 -5.08 -11.25
C CYS A 13 5.89 -6.55 -11.61
N CYS A 14 4.85 -7.32 -12.01
CA CYS A 14 5.02 -8.70 -12.48
C CYS A 14 5.96 -8.85 -13.70
N LYS A 15 6.04 -7.82 -14.55
CA LYS A 15 6.94 -7.84 -15.72
C LYS A 15 8.40 -7.85 -15.27
N GLU A 16 8.72 -7.11 -14.22
CA GLU A 16 10.06 -7.04 -13.65
C GLU A 16 10.45 -8.37 -12.98
N ILE A 17 9.52 -8.96 -12.23
CA ILE A 17 9.69 -10.30 -11.63
C ILE A 17 9.98 -11.33 -12.74
N TYR A 18 9.20 -11.32 -13.82
CA TYR A 18 9.42 -12.18 -14.98
C TYR A 18 10.79 -11.94 -15.62
N TYR A 19 11.18 -10.68 -15.85
CA TYR A 19 12.46 -10.34 -16.46
C TYR A 19 13.64 -10.84 -15.62
N ARG A 20 13.59 -10.68 -14.29
CA ARG A 20 14.65 -11.18 -13.40
C ARG A 20 14.65 -12.71 -13.35
N ALA A 21 13.48 -13.34 -13.22
CA ALA A 21 13.35 -14.78 -13.14
C ALA A 21 13.82 -15.49 -14.43
N SER A 22 13.42 -14.99 -15.61
CA SER A 22 13.78 -15.57 -16.91
C SER A 22 15.28 -15.47 -17.24
N ARG A 23 15.99 -14.50 -16.66
CA ARG A 23 17.47 -14.40 -16.77
C ARG A 23 18.20 -15.48 -15.98
N ILE A 24 17.59 -15.99 -14.90
CA ILE A 24 18.17 -17.06 -14.08
C ILE A 24 17.70 -18.42 -14.58
N ASP A 25 16.42 -18.54 -14.90
CA ASP A 25 15.81 -19.74 -15.45
C ASP A 25 14.90 -19.39 -16.64
N PRO A 26 15.39 -19.59 -17.88
CA PRO A 26 14.63 -19.30 -19.10
C PRO A 26 13.35 -20.13 -19.26
N SER A 27 13.16 -21.20 -18.48
CA SER A 27 11.92 -21.99 -18.51
C SER A 27 10.74 -21.30 -17.81
N ILE A 28 11.02 -20.25 -17.02
CA ILE A 28 9.98 -19.49 -16.32
C ILE A 28 9.27 -18.56 -17.28
N GLY A 29 8.07 -18.97 -17.70
CA GLY A 29 7.14 -18.12 -18.43
C GLY A 29 6.36 -17.15 -17.53
N THR A 30 5.82 -16.09 -18.15
CA THR A 30 4.95 -15.11 -17.48
C THR A 30 3.78 -15.77 -16.73
N ALA A 31 3.14 -16.78 -17.32
CA ALA A 31 2.04 -17.52 -16.68
C ALA A 31 2.45 -18.18 -15.35
N THR A 32 3.70 -18.63 -15.22
CA THR A 32 4.21 -19.22 -13.98
C THR A 32 4.37 -18.15 -12.89
N VAL A 33 4.85 -16.96 -13.25
CA VAL A 33 4.93 -15.80 -12.34
C VAL A 33 3.55 -15.42 -11.81
N TYR A 34 2.56 -15.25 -12.70
CA TYR A 34 1.21 -14.88 -12.29
C TYR A 34 0.54 -15.94 -11.41
N ARG A 35 0.70 -17.23 -11.73
CA ARG A 35 0.17 -18.32 -10.88
C ARG A 35 0.81 -18.33 -9.49
N MET A 36 2.11 -18.09 -9.40
CA MET A 36 2.80 -18.06 -8.10
C MET A 36 2.34 -16.86 -7.26
N ILE A 37 2.23 -15.67 -7.87
CA ILE A 37 1.71 -14.48 -7.19
C ILE A 37 0.29 -14.72 -6.69
N ASN A 38 -0.59 -15.28 -7.52
CA ASN A 38 -1.97 -15.55 -7.10
C ASN A 38 -2.00 -16.56 -5.93
N LYS A 39 -1.21 -17.63 -5.97
CA LYS A 39 -1.11 -18.60 -4.87
C LYS A 39 -0.64 -17.96 -3.57
N LEU A 40 0.38 -17.10 -3.63
CA LEU A 40 0.91 -16.42 -2.46
C LEU A 40 -0.10 -15.41 -1.89
N GLU A 41 -0.89 -14.75 -2.75
CA GLU A 41 -1.97 -13.86 -2.35
C GLU A 41 -3.14 -14.63 -1.71
N GLU A 42 -3.54 -15.77 -2.29
CA GLU A 42 -4.58 -16.67 -1.77
C GLU A 42 -4.28 -17.16 -0.35
N ILE A 43 -3.02 -17.46 -0.04
CA ILE A 43 -2.60 -17.89 1.31
C ILE A 43 -2.27 -16.72 2.24
N GLY A 44 -2.42 -15.47 1.77
CA GLY A 44 -2.13 -14.26 2.54
C GLY A 44 -0.65 -13.97 2.79
N ALA A 45 0.26 -14.65 2.07
CA ALA A 45 1.70 -14.43 2.20
C ALA A 45 2.16 -13.09 1.58
N ILE A 46 1.41 -12.58 0.59
CA ILE A 46 1.66 -11.29 -0.04
C ILE A 46 0.34 -10.53 -0.24
N ASN A 47 0.44 -9.22 -0.43
CA ASN A 47 -0.66 -8.38 -0.90
C ASN A 47 -0.22 -7.68 -2.17
N ARG A 48 -0.88 -7.96 -3.31
CA ARG A 48 -0.51 -7.40 -4.62
C ARG A 48 -0.58 -5.86 -4.65
N ARG A 49 -1.41 -5.23 -3.81
CA ARG A 49 -1.48 -3.77 -3.68
C ARG A 49 -0.26 -3.17 -2.97
N ASN A 50 0.45 -3.96 -2.14
CA ASN A 50 1.66 -3.53 -1.44
C ASN A 50 2.95 -3.95 -2.15
N MET A 51 2.92 -4.99 -2.99
CA MET A 51 4.09 -5.49 -3.72
C MET A 51 4.71 -4.45 -4.67
N TYR A 52 3.92 -3.50 -5.17
CA TYR A 52 4.37 -2.48 -6.13
C TYR A 52 4.70 -1.13 -5.52
N LYS A 53 4.71 -1.03 -4.18
CA LYS A 53 5.16 0.21 -3.54
C LYS A 53 6.66 0.31 -3.74
N VAL A 54 7.07 1.24 -4.60
CA VAL A 54 8.41 1.82 -4.61
C VAL A 54 8.76 2.09 -3.15
N ALA A 55 9.87 1.52 -2.69
CA ALA A 55 10.42 1.77 -1.37
C ALA A 55 10.50 3.29 -1.16
N CYS A 56 9.55 3.83 -0.41
CA CYS A 56 9.80 5.04 0.34
C CYS A 56 10.65 4.58 1.52
N ASP A 57 11.78 5.25 1.73
CA ASP A 57 12.80 4.97 2.74
C ASP A 57 12.23 4.44 4.08
N PRO A 58 12.98 3.65 4.86
CA PRO A 58 12.57 3.27 6.23
C PRO A 58 12.39 4.48 7.18
N ASP A 59 12.87 5.66 6.78
CA ASP A 59 12.65 6.96 7.45
C ASP A 59 11.45 7.74 6.87
N CYS A 60 10.77 7.15 5.89
CA CYS A 60 9.48 7.59 5.40
C CYS A 60 8.44 7.13 6.44
N ASP A 61 8.24 7.98 7.45
CA ASP A 61 6.97 8.09 8.16
C ASP A 61 5.85 7.78 7.16
N LEU A 62 4.81 7.05 7.57
CA LEU A 62 3.65 6.73 6.75
C LEU A 62 2.96 8.03 6.27
N GLN A 63 3.56 8.73 5.30
CA GLN A 63 3.44 10.17 5.10
C GLN A 63 2.21 10.50 4.26
N ASN A 64 1.67 9.53 3.51
CA ASN A 64 0.49 9.69 2.68
C ASN A 64 -0.56 8.61 3.03
N ALA A 65 -1.06 8.64 4.27
CA ALA A 65 -2.15 7.74 4.68
C ALA A 65 -3.49 8.15 4.05
N CYS A 66 -3.65 9.43 3.71
CA CYS A 66 -4.83 9.97 3.05
C CYS A 66 -4.45 11.12 2.10
N THR A 67 -5.16 11.22 0.98
CA THR A 67 -5.08 12.37 0.07
C THR A 67 -6.45 13.05 0.03
N VAL A 68 -6.46 14.36 0.25
CA VAL A 68 -7.66 15.20 0.17
C VAL A 68 -7.50 16.13 -1.02
N GLU A 69 -8.43 16.04 -1.97
CA GLU A 69 -8.53 16.95 -3.12
C GLU A 69 -9.66 17.94 -2.83
N LEU A 70 -9.35 19.23 -2.96
CA LEU A 70 -10.31 20.32 -2.76
C LEU A 70 -10.93 20.73 -4.10
N ASP A 71 -11.98 21.55 -4.05
CA ASP A 71 -12.72 22.02 -5.23
C ASP A 71 -11.93 22.98 -6.13
N ASP A 72 -10.79 23.49 -5.66
CA ASP A 72 -9.83 24.29 -6.40
C ASP A 72 -8.64 23.47 -6.96
N ASP A 73 -8.80 22.15 -7.04
CA ASP A 73 -7.79 21.17 -7.44
C ASP A 73 -6.55 21.13 -6.49
N THR A 74 -6.60 21.78 -5.32
CA THR A 74 -5.52 21.69 -4.35
C THR A 74 -5.50 20.30 -3.72
N ILE A 75 -4.35 19.64 -3.85
CA ILE A 75 -4.11 18.32 -3.25
C ILE A 75 -3.36 18.47 -1.91
N LYS A 76 -3.91 17.89 -0.85
CA LYS A 76 -3.26 17.76 0.47
C LYS A 76 -2.97 16.29 0.77
N HIS A 77 -1.69 15.99 0.99
CA HIS A 77 -1.28 14.69 1.49
C HIS A 77 -1.15 14.72 3.01
N LEU A 78 -1.87 13.82 3.68
CA LEU A 78 -1.89 13.72 5.13
C LEU A 78 -1.26 12.41 5.58
N SER A 79 -0.30 12.51 6.50
CA SER A 79 0.23 11.35 7.22
C SER A 79 -0.86 10.75 8.09
N ALA A 80 -0.67 9.49 8.53
CA ALA A 80 -1.63 8.84 9.43
C ALA A 80 -1.89 9.66 10.71
N LYS A 81 -0.85 10.32 11.24
CA LYS A 81 -0.94 11.19 12.41
C LYS A 81 -1.73 12.47 12.11
N ASN A 82 -1.44 13.13 10.98
CA ASN A 82 -2.13 14.36 10.59
C ASN A 82 -3.60 14.10 10.24
N TRP A 83 -3.89 12.99 9.53
CA TRP A 83 -5.24 12.55 9.22
C TRP A 83 -6.09 12.36 10.47
N ASN A 84 -5.58 11.61 11.46
CA ASN A 84 -6.31 11.38 12.71
C ASN A 84 -6.56 12.69 13.48
N ALA A 85 -5.59 13.62 13.48
CA ALA A 85 -5.77 14.93 14.11
C ALA A 85 -6.85 15.77 13.42
N VAL A 86 -6.90 15.77 12.08
CA VAL A 86 -7.94 16.46 11.29
C VAL A 86 -9.33 15.89 11.60
N ILE A 87 -9.48 14.56 11.58
CA ILE A 87 -10.77 13.92 11.89
C ILE A 87 -11.19 14.21 13.34
N GLN A 88 -10.28 14.10 14.31
CA GLN A 88 -10.56 14.40 15.71
C GLN A 88 -11.04 15.85 15.90
N ALA A 89 -10.39 16.81 15.22
CA ALA A 89 -10.78 18.21 15.27
C ALA A 89 -12.16 18.45 14.64
N GLY A 90 -12.43 17.83 13.48
CA GLY A 90 -13.73 17.91 12.82
C GLY A 90 -14.87 17.32 13.66
N LEU A 91 -14.66 16.13 14.24
CA LEU A 91 -15.64 15.50 15.12
C LEU A 91 -15.98 16.38 16.33
N LYS A 92 -14.97 17.04 16.93
CA LYS A 92 -15.18 17.97 18.05
C LYS A 92 -15.91 19.24 17.62
N ALA A 93 -15.52 19.83 16.49
CA ALA A 93 -16.15 21.04 15.96
C ALA A 93 -17.63 20.83 15.60
N CYS A 94 -17.99 19.63 15.14
CA CYS A 94 -19.37 19.26 14.84
C CYS A 94 -20.14 18.70 16.05
N GLY A 95 -19.53 18.58 17.24
CA GLY A 95 -20.19 18.11 18.46
C GLY A 95 -20.43 16.58 18.51
N TYR A 96 -19.76 15.80 17.68
CA TYR A 96 -19.84 14.33 17.72
C TYR A 96 -19.05 13.71 18.87
N VAL A 97 -18.01 14.42 19.34
CA VAL A 97 -17.16 14.01 20.47
C VAL A 97 -16.80 15.23 21.32
N GLU A 98 -16.60 15.01 22.61
CA GLU A 98 -16.09 16.02 23.54
C GLU A 98 -14.60 15.75 23.81
N ASP A 99 -14.32 14.69 24.57
CA ASP A 99 -12.99 14.26 25.00
C ASP A 99 -12.64 12.82 24.56
N GLN A 100 -13.57 12.14 23.87
CA GLN A 100 -13.30 10.82 23.31
C GLN A 100 -12.24 10.90 22.21
N LYS A 101 -11.33 9.91 22.18
CA LYS A 101 -10.33 9.78 21.12
C LYS A 101 -10.82 8.82 20.03
N VAL A 102 -10.50 9.14 18.78
CA VAL A 102 -10.70 8.22 17.66
C VAL A 102 -9.86 6.95 17.86
N ARG A 103 -10.53 5.80 17.96
CA ARG A 103 -9.88 4.47 18.09
C ARG A 103 -9.77 3.73 16.76
N ASN A 104 -10.78 3.81 15.91
CA ASN A 104 -10.82 3.17 14.60
C ASN A 104 -11.73 3.96 13.65
N ILE A 105 -11.42 3.94 12.35
CA ILE A 105 -12.24 4.54 11.30
C ILE A 105 -12.44 3.48 10.23
N THR A 106 -13.68 3.23 9.82
CA THR A 106 -14.01 2.31 8.74
C THR A 106 -14.92 3.02 7.76
N VAL A 107 -14.52 3.05 6.49
CA VAL A 107 -15.35 3.57 5.40
C VAL A 107 -16.08 2.39 4.78
N GLN A 108 -17.41 2.41 4.83
CA GLN A 108 -18.23 1.46 4.10
C GLN A 108 -18.48 2.02 2.70
N SER A 109 -18.14 1.23 1.69
CA SER A 109 -18.37 1.51 0.26
C SER A 109 -19.75 1.05 -0.17
#